data_AF-A0A933P808-F1
#
_entry.id   AF-A0A933P808-F1
#
_cell.length_a   1.000
_cell.length_b   1.000
_cell.length_c   1.000
_cell.angle_alpha   90.00
_cell.angle_beta   90.00
_cell.angle_gamma   90.00
#
_symmetry.space_group_name_H-M   'P 1'
#
loop_
_entity.id
_entity.type
_entity.pdbx_description
1 polymer ?
#
loop_
_entity_poly.entity_id
_entity_poly.type
_entity_poly.pdbx_seq_one_letter_code
_entity_poly.pdbx_strand_id
1 'polypeptide(L)'
;MSRFPWPIPFGWFAVAWTHELERGHVQPYRAFARDLVLWRDADGAAHVQDAFCPHLGAHLGHGGRVEGCALVCPFHGWEFDAEGRNTCIPYSERTNGKARLRTYPVLERNGLVMAWYHPADEAPSWDIPSVPEFAADHPEWAAPVTRFFTIDTAWQEMAENGVDAAHFRYVHGTAEVPILERYEPDGHRSHMRSKQFFVTPRGNVEGRIDTDAEGAGFSVVRFSGIIDTMLLGCATPIERDRCEMRFTFTVRRFADERATTSVGEAAINEISRQLLEDKPIWEHKVFIERPALADTDGPFLQFRQWASQFYVNDAR
;
A
#
# COMPACT_ATOMS: atom_id res chain seq x y z
N MET A 1 8.29 -18.75 18.22
CA MET A 1 8.86 -17.40 18.15
C MET A 1 8.48 -16.83 16.79
N SER A 2 7.97 -15.60 16.73
CA SER A 2 7.65 -14.94 15.46
C SER A 2 8.94 -14.70 14.66
N ARG A 3 8.90 -14.86 13.32
CA ARG A 3 10.02 -14.56 12.42
C ARG A 3 10.44 -13.09 12.48
N PHE A 4 9.50 -12.21 12.82
CA PHE A 4 9.71 -10.77 12.96
C PHE A 4 9.19 -10.26 14.32
N PRO A 5 9.90 -9.31 14.98
CA PRO A 5 9.57 -8.89 16.33
C PRO A 5 8.47 -7.82 16.41
N TRP A 6 8.07 -7.23 15.28
CA TRP A 6 7.21 -6.04 15.27
C TRP A 6 5.71 -6.37 15.26
N PRO A 7 4.88 -5.49 15.86
CA PRO A 7 3.45 -5.46 15.56
C PRO A 7 3.21 -4.92 14.14
N ILE A 8 1.94 -4.79 13.75
CA ILE A 8 1.57 -4.17 12.47
C ILE A 8 1.81 -2.65 12.58
N PRO A 9 2.51 -2.01 11.63
CA PRO A 9 2.72 -0.57 11.66
C PRO A 9 1.40 0.18 11.47
N PHE A 10 1.26 1.34 12.08
CA PHE A 10 0.12 2.23 11.88
C PHE A 10 0.34 3.21 10.72
N GLY A 11 -0.75 3.67 10.11
CA GLY A 11 -0.70 4.61 8.99
C GLY A 11 -1.85 4.43 8.01
N TRP A 12 -1.73 5.11 6.87
CA TRP A 12 -2.61 4.94 5.71
C TRP A 12 -2.15 3.76 4.86
N PHE A 13 -3.05 2.82 4.58
CA PHE A 13 -2.78 1.64 3.76
C PHE A 13 -3.83 1.49 2.66
N ALA A 14 -3.39 1.19 1.43
CA ALA A 14 -4.30 0.98 0.31
C ALA A 14 -5.00 -0.38 0.40
N VAL A 15 -6.32 -0.35 0.58
CA VAL A 15 -7.16 -1.56 0.75
C VAL A 15 -7.85 -1.99 -0.54
N ALA A 16 -7.96 -1.11 -1.53
CA ALA A 16 -8.45 -1.40 -2.87
C ALA A 16 -7.99 -0.33 -3.86
N TRP A 17 -7.99 -0.64 -5.15
CA TRP A 17 -8.08 0.40 -6.17
C TRP A 17 -9.52 0.92 -6.23
N THR A 18 -9.70 2.22 -6.52
CA THR A 18 -11.03 2.86 -6.61
C THR A 18 -12.01 2.08 -7.50
N HIS A 19 -11.52 1.56 -8.63
CA HIS A 19 -12.34 0.86 -9.62
C HIS A 19 -12.76 -0.56 -9.19
N GLU A 20 -12.19 -1.13 -8.13
CA GLU A 20 -12.60 -2.44 -7.59
C GLU A 20 -13.84 -2.32 -6.69
N LEU A 21 -14.11 -1.12 -6.17
CA LEU A 21 -15.21 -0.86 -5.26
C LEU A 21 -16.23 0.05 -5.94
N GLU A 22 -17.08 -0.51 -6.79
CA GLU A 22 -18.16 0.23 -7.46
C GLU A 22 -19.27 0.65 -6.48
N ARG A 23 -20.13 1.60 -6.88
CA ARG A 23 -21.28 2.04 -6.05
C ARG A 23 -22.19 0.86 -5.72
N GLY A 24 -22.55 0.74 -4.45
CA GLY A 24 -23.39 -0.36 -3.95
C GLY A 24 -22.65 -1.69 -3.77
N HIS A 25 -21.36 -1.77 -4.12
CA HIS A 25 -20.56 -2.97 -3.94
C HIS A 25 -20.22 -3.18 -2.46
N VAL A 26 -20.21 -4.43 -2.03
CA VAL A 26 -19.75 -4.89 -0.72
C VAL A 26 -18.80 -6.05 -0.98
N GLN A 27 -17.60 -6.01 -0.40
CA GLN A 27 -16.62 -7.09 -0.54
C GLN A 27 -15.94 -7.42 0.79
N PRO A 28 -15.64 -8.71 1.04
CA PRO A 28 -14.82 -9.11 2.18
C PRO A 28 -13.35 -8.77 1.93
N TYR A 29 -12.62 -8.45 2.99
CA TYR A 29 -11.19 -8.16 2.90
C TYR A 29 -10.47 -8.51 4.20
N ARG A 30 -9.18 -8.84 4.13
CA ARG A 30 -8.36 -9.16 5.30
C ARG A 30 -7.16 -8.22 5.34
N ALA A 31 -7.06 -7.42 6.38
CA ALA A 31 -5.90 -6.58 6.63
C ALA A 31 -5.75 -6.30 8.13
N PHE A 32 -4.56 -5.91 8.56
CA PHE A 32 -4.28 -5.54 9.96
C PHE A 32 -4.56 -6.67 10.97
N ALA A 33 -4.41 -7.92 10.53
CA ALA A 33 -4.83 -9.12 11.25
C ALA A 33 -6.33 -9.12 11.62
N ARG A 34 -7.17 -8.46 10.82
CA ARG A 34 -8.62 -8.32 11.00
C ARG A 34 -9.39 -8.65 9.72
N ASP A 35 -10.59 -9.21 9.89
CA ASP A 35 -11.57 -9.34 8.82
C ASP A 35 -12.35 -8.05 8.72
N LEU A 36 -12.32 -7.46 7.54
CA LEU A 36 -12.90 -6.18 7.20
C LEU A 36 -13.97 -6.35 6.12
N VAL A 37 -14.88 -5.38 6.07
CA VAL A 37 -15.81 -5.20 4.98
C VAL A 37 -15.55 -3.84 4.33
N LEU A 38 -15.35 -3.89 3.01
CA LEU A 38 -15.26 -2.70 2.17
C LEU A 38 -16.59 -2.56 1.47
N TRP A 39 -17.16 -1.37 1.50
CA TRP A 39 -18.39 -1.09 0.77
C TRP A 39 -18.43 0.35 0.28
N ARG A 40 -19.18 0.60 -0.79
CA ARG A 40 -19.42 1.96 -1.28
C ARG A 40 -20.90 2.26 -1.26
N ASP A 41 -21.28 3.34 -0.59
CA ASP A 41 -22.67 3.76 -0.52
C ASP A 41 -23.22 4.25 -1.87
N ALA A 42 -24.53 4.50 -1.92
CA ALA A 42 -25.19 5.05 -3.10
C ALA A 42 -24.69 6.46 -3.46
N ASP A 43 -24.25 7.26 -2.49
CA ASP A 43 -23.67 8.59 -2.69
C ASP A 43 -22.26 8.53 -3.29
N GLY A 44 -21.64 7.36 -3.22
CA GLY A 44 -20.34 7.04 -3.80
C GLY A 44 -19.18 7.19 -2.83
N ALA A 45 -19.40 7.29 -1.52
CA ALA A 45 -18.33 7.26 -0.54
C ALA A 45 -17.94 5.82 -0.17
N ALA A 46 -16.64 5.55 -0.13
CA ALA A 46 -16.09 4.27 0.29
C ALA A 46 -15.97 4.19 1.81
N HIS A 47 -16.29 3.03 2.37
CA HIS A 47 -16.29 2.74 3.80
C HIS A 47 -15.52 1.46 4.09
N VAL A 48 -14.81 1.46 5.21
CA VAL A 48 -14.07 0.30 5.72
C VAL A 48 -14.47 0.09 7.18
N GLN A 49 -14.96 -1.10 7.49
CA GLN A 49 -15.47 -1.44 8.82
C GLN A 49 -15.06 -2.86 9.21
N ASP A 50 -15.14 -3.22 10.48
CA ASP A 50 -15.00 -4.62 10.91
C ASP A 50 -16.09 -5.48 10.24
N ALA A 51 -15.71 -6.69 9.80
CA ALA A 51 -16.59 -7.50 8.96
C ALA A 51 -17.76 -8.15 9.70
N PHE A 52 -17.65 -8.39 11.01
CA PHE A 52 -18.61 -9.24 11.73
C PHE A 52 -19.73 -8.42 12.37
N CYS A 53 -20.97 -8.73 12.00
CA CYS A 53 -22.15 -8.09 12.54
C CYS A 53 -22.24 -8.29 14.07
N PRO A 54 -22.38 -7.21 14.87
CA PRO A 54 -22.42 -7.29 16.34
C PRO A 54 -23.68 -7.97 16.89
N HIS A 55 -24.65 -8.33 16.03
CA HIS A 55 -25.83 -9.09 16.43
C HIS A 55 -25.46 -10.55 16.74
N LEU A 56 -25.09 -11.34 15.72
CA LEU A 56 -24.79 -12.77 15.84
C LEU A 56 -23.59 -13.20 14.97
N GLY A 57 -22.68 -12.28 14.66
CA GLY A 57 -21.38 -12.61 14.04
C GLY A 57 -21.42 -12.96 12.56
N ALA A 58 -22.49 -12.62 11.82
CA ALA A 58 -22.50 -12.79 10.37
C ALA A 58 -21.44 -11.90 9.71
N HIS A 59 -20.67 -12.47 8.78
CA HIS A 59 -19.70 -11.70 8.00
C HIS A 59 -20.42 -10.85 6.95
N LEU A 60 -20.39 -9.53 7.10
CA LEU A 60 -21.10 -8.56 6.27
C LEU A 60 -20.61 -8.55 4.81
N GLY A 61 -19.32 -8.82 4.59
CA GLY A 61 -18.75 -8.98 3.24
C GLY A 61 -19.27 -10.20 2.45
N HIS A 62 -19.91 -11.18 3.08
CA HIS A 62 -20.40 -12.38 2.40
C HIS A 62 -21.94 -12.34 2.30
N GLY A 63 -22.43 -11.78 1.21
CA GLY A 63 -23.86 -11.65 0.91
C GLY A 63 -24.54 -10.41 1.50
N GLY A 64 -23.80 -9.58 2.25
CA GLY A 64 -24.28 -8.25 2.60
C GLY A 64 -24.46 -7.38 1.37
N ARG A 65 -25.26 -6.33 1.51
CA ARG A 65 -25.59 -5.41 0.41
C ARG A 65 -25.65 -3.99 0.93
N VAL A 66 -25.67 -3.03 0.00
CA VAL A 66 -25.92 -1.62 0.32
C VAL A 66 -27.38 -1.28 0.03
N GLU A 67 -28.03 -0.60 0.97
CA GLU A 67 -29.33 0.07 0.73
C GLU A 67 -29.19 1.55 1.09
N GLY A 68 -29.28 2.41 0.08
CA GLY A 68 -28.98 3.84 0.24
C GLY A 68 -27.55 4.05 0.74
N CYS A 69 -27.42 4.58 1.96
CA CYS A 69 -26.13 4.82 2.62
C CYS A 69 -25.92 3.93 3.85
N ALA A 70 -26.51 2.73 3.84
CA ALA A 70 -26.35 1.74 4.90
C ALA A 70 -25.90 0.38 4.37
N LEU A 71 -25.05 -0.29 5.15
CA LEU A 71 -24.63 -1.67 4.95
C LEU A 71 -25.63 -2.60 5.63
N VAL A 72 -26.24 -3.49 4.85
CA VAL A 72 -27.28 -4.41 5.31
C VAL A 72 -26.70 -5.81 5.54
N CYS A 73 -26.88 -6.30 6.75
CA CYS A 73 -26.43 -7.62 7.17
C CYS A 73 -27.20 -8.73 6.42
N PRO A 74 -26.50 -9.73 5.83
CA PRO A 74 -27.13 -10.81 5.07
C PRO A 74 -28.03 -11.71 5.90
N PHE A 75 -27.82 -11.76 7.23
CA PHE A 75 -28.49 -12.75 8.07
C PHE A 75 -29.87 -12.29 8.52
N HIS A 76 -29.97 -11.07 9.06
CA HIS A 76 -31.21 -10.56 9.67
C HIS A 76 -31.61 -9.18 9.17
N GLY A 77 -30.95 -8.66 8.13
CA GLY A 77 -31.28 -7.35 7.54
C GLY A 77 -30.98 -6.15 8.44
N TRP A 78 -30.20 -6.30 9.51
CA TRP A 78 -29.78 -5.14 10.32
C TRP A 78 -28.92 -4.22 9.46
N GLU A 79 -29.20 -2.93 9.55
CA GLU A 79 -28.51 -1.91 8.78
C GLU A 79 -27.54 -1.13 9.66
N PHE A 80 -26.38 -0.79 9.10
CA PHE A 80 -25.33 -0.02 9.75
C PHE A 80 -24.91 1.14 8.85
N ASP A 81 -24.77 2.35 9.42
CA ASP A 81 -24.28 3.50 8.68
C ASP A 81 -22.74 3.54 8.55
N ALA A 82 -22.24 4.58 7.88
CA ALA A 82 -20.81 4.86 7.70
C ALA A 82 -20.02 4.94 9.03
N GLU A 83 -20.66 5.39 10.12
CA GLU A 83 -20.08 5.46 11.47
C GLU A 83 -20.27 4.16 12.29
N GLY A 84 -20.79 3.12 11.63
CA GLY A 84 -20.99 1.78 12.14
C GLY A 84 -22.19 1.64 13.07
N ARG A 85 -23.03 2.67 13.21
CA ARG A 85 -24.18 2.65 14.13
C ARG A 85 -25.30 1.84 13.52
N ASN A 86 -25.98 1.03 14.34
CA ASN A 86 -27.20 0.36 13.89
C ASN A 86 -28.32 1.39 13.64
N THR A 87 -28.72 1.55 12.38
CA THR A 87 -29.73 2.52 11.94
C THR A 87 -31.10 1.90 11.73
N CYS A 88 -31.17 0.60 11.45
CA CYS A 88 -32.42 -0.12 11.24
C CYS A 88 -32.33 -1.57 11.73
N ILE A 89 -33.43 -2.04 12.30
CA ILE A 89 -33.69 -3.46 12.55
C ILE A 89 -35.08 -3.72 11.94
N PRO A 90 -35.17 -4.37 10.76
CA PRO A 90 -36.41 -4.37 9.96
C PRO A 90 -37.66 -4.89 10.67
N TYR A 91 -37.48 -5.70 11.70
CA TYR A 91 -38.55 -6.33 12.49
C TYR A 91 -38.70 -5.75 13.91
N SER A 92 -38.16 -4.56 14.16
CA SER A 92 -38.23 -3.88 15.47
C SER A 92 -38.51 -2.38 15.30
N GLU A 93 -39.31 -1.81 16.19
CA GLU A 93 -39.55 -0.36 16.25
C GLU A 93 -38.34 0.43 16.81
N ARG A 94 -37.34 -0.27 17.36
CA ARG A 94 -36.16 0.33 18.00
C ARG A 94 -34.88 -0.23 17.42
N THR A 95 -33.89 0.64 17.25
CA THR A 95 -32.48 0.27 16.97
C THR A 95 -31.75 -0.11 18.26
N ASN A 96 -30.58 -0.73 18.09
CA ASN A 96 -29.71 -1.08 19.22
C ASN A 96 -28.47 -0.17 19.25
N GLY A 97 -28.49 0.83 20.12
CA GLY A 97 -27.36 1.77 20.28
C GLY A 97 -26.05 1.15 20.78
N LYS A 98 -26.06 -0.09 21.28
CA LYS A 98 -24.84 -0.84 21.63
C LYS A 98 -24.27 -1.63 20.46
N ALA A 99 -25.09 -1.94 19.45
CA ALA A 99 -24.65 -2.63 18.25
C ALA A 99 -23.95 -1.63 17.34
N ARG A 100 -22.62 -1.61 17.40
CA ARG A 100 -21.79 -0.70 16.62
C ARG A 100 -20.62 -1.44 15.99
N LEU A 101 -20.43 -1.27 14.69
CA LEU A 101 -19.24 -1.71 13.99
C LEU A 101 -18.09 -0.74 14.28
N ARG A 102 -16.87 -1.27 14.45
CA ARG A 102 -15.67 -0.44 14.36
C ARG A 102 -15.52 0.02 12.92
N THR A 103 -15.14 1.28 12.74
CA THR A 103 -14.94 1.90 11.44
C THR A 103 -13.51 2.44 11.35
N TYR A 104 -12.97 2.48 10.14
CA TYR A 104 -11.64 3.00 9.86
C TYR A 104 -11.80 4.30 9.06
N PRO A 105 -11.04 5.38 9.37
CA PRO A 105 -11.01 6.56 8.51
C PRO A 105 -10.61 6.15 7.09
N VAL A 106 -11.37 6.63 6.09
CA VAL A 106 -11.15 6.32 4.68
C VAL A 106 -10.73 7.58 3.93
N LEU A 107 -9.73 7.43 3.06
CA LEU A 107 -9.30 8.42 2.11
C LEU A 107 -9.33 7.81 0.71
N GLU A 108 -9.95 8.49 -0.25
CA GLU A 108 -9.88 8.12 -1.65
C GLU A 108 -9.05 9.14 -2.43
N ARG A 109 -7.91 8.71 -2.97
CA ARG A 109 -6.93 9.59 -3.64
C ARG A 109 -6.02 8.76 -4.54
N ASN A 110 -5.52 9.34 -5.63
CA ASN A 110 -4.57 8.68 -6.55
C ASN A 110 -5.08 7.35 -7.14
N GLY A 111 -6.40 7.18 -7.29
CA GLY A 111 -7.03 5.93 -7.73
C GLY A 111 -7.02 4.79 -6.70
N LEU A 112 -6.75 5.10 -5.43
CA LEU A 112 -6.69 4.17 -4.30
C LEU A 112 -7.79 4.50 -3.28
N VAL A 113 -8.38 3.46 -2.70
CA VAL A 113 -9.12 3.53 -1.44
C VAL A 113 -8.15 3.17 -0.32
N MET A 114 -7.91 4.09 0.59
CA MET A 114 -6.98 3.94 1.69
C MET A 114 -7.72 3.95 3.03
N ALA A 115 -7.32 3.06 3.94
CA ALA A 115 -7.82 3.03 5.31
C ALA A 115 -6.69 3.42 6.28
N TRP A 116 -7.02 4.26 7.26
CA TRP A 116 -6.13 4.54 8.37
C TRP A 116 -6.24 3.44 9.43
N TYR A 117 -5.13 2.76 9.70
CA TYR A 117 -5.01 1.81 10.80
C TYR A 117 -4.18 2.41 11.92
N HIS A 118 -4.70 2.34 13.15
CA HIS A 118 -3.94 2.53 14.37
C HIS A 118 -4.36 1.46 15.39
N PRO A 119 -3.42 0.79 16.09
CA PRO A 119 -3.76 -0.27 17.04
C PRO A 119 -4.61 0.23 18.22
N ALA A 120 -4.44 1.50 18.60
CA ALA A 120 -5.21 2.17 19.66
C ALA A 120 -6.38 3.04 19.14
N ASP A 121 -6.76 2.91 17.86
CA ASP A 121 -7.85 3.69 17.24
C ASP A 121 -7.65 5.23 17.31
N GLU A 122 -6.40 5.68 17.28
CA GLU A 122 -6.08 7.10 17.17
C GLU A 122 -6.38 7.62 15.76
N ALA A 123 -6.82 8.87 15.68
CA ALA A 123 -7.14 9.54 14.43
C ALA A 123 -5.89 9.72 13.54
N PRO A 124 -6.06 9.88 12.21
CA PRO A 124 -4.95 10.15 11.31
C PRO A 124 -4.16 11.39 11.74
N SER A 125 -2.82 11.24 11.82
CA SER A 125 -1.90 12.33 12.16
C SER A 125 -1.19 12.93 10.95
N TRP A 126 -1.40 12.37 9.76
CA TRP A 126 -0.97 12.91 8.47
C TRP A 126 -1.99 12.57 7.36
N ASP A 127 -1.81 13.17 6.19
CA ASP A 127 -2.60 12.95 4.98
C ASP A 127 -1.68 12.44 3.85
N ILE A 128 -2.24 11.87 2.79
CA ILE A 128 -1.50 11.34 1.63
C ILE A 128 -1.49 12.36 0.50
N PRO A 129 -0.36 12.78 -0.08
CA PRO A 129 -0.35 13.78 -1.14
C PRO A 129 -1.12 13.33 -2.39
N SER A 130 -1.70 14.30 -3.10
CA SER A 130 -2.20 14.06 -4.46
C SER A 130 -1.02 13.92 -5.42
N VAL A 131 -1.08 12.96 -6.34
CA VAL A 131 -0.07 12.70 -7.38
C VAL A 131 -0.77 12.79 -8.74
N PRO A 132 -0.88 14.01 -9.34
CA PRO A 132 -1.68 14.25 -10.54
C PRO A 132 -1.30 13.40 -11.75
N GLU A 133 -0.05 12.94 -11.82
CA GLU A 133 0.46 12.06 -12.89
C GLU A 133 -0.32 10.74 -12.99
N PHE A 134 -1.01 10.32 -11.92
CA PHE A 134 -1.86 9.13 -11.89
C PHE A 134 -3.32 9.40 -12.28
N ALA A 135 -3.68 10.62 -12.71
CA ALA A 135 -4.99 10.87 -13.29
C ALA A 135 -5.11 10.13 -14.64
N ALA A 136 -6.24 9.44 -14.85
CA ALA A 136 -6.46 8.64 -16.06
C ALA A 136 -6.45 9.47 -17.35
N ASP A 137 -6.83 10.75 -17.25
CA ASP A 137 -6.90 11.74 -18.32
C ASP A 137 -5.69 12.69 -18.36
N HIS A 138 -4.59 12.35 -17.66
CA HIS A 138 -3.42 13.21 -17.64
C HIS A 138 -2.82 13.41 -19.05
N PRO A 139 -2.50 14.65 -19.47
CA PRO A 139 -2.05 14.94 -20.83
C PRO A 139 -0.66 14.38 -21.16
N GLU A 140 0.24 14.32 -20.19
CA GLU A 140 1.63 13.87 -20.39
C GLU A 140 1.92 12.44 -19.92
N TRP A 141 1.01 11.82 -19.18
CA TRP A 141 1.21 10.52 -18.54
C TRP A 141 0.17 9.53 -19.06
N ALA A 142 0.57 8.28 -19.25
CA ALA A 142 -0.31 7.23 -19.70
C ALA A 142 -1.36 6.90 -18.63
N ALA A 143 -2.45 6.26 -19.04
CA ALA A 143 -3.44 5.75 -18.09
C ALA A 143 -2.76 4.77 -17.12
N PRO A 144 -3.07 4.82 -15.81
CA PRO A 144 -2.43 3.96 -14.83
C PRO A 144 -2.62 2.46 -15.10
N VAL A 145 -1.59 1.68 -14.82
CA VAL A 145 -1.58 0.22 -14.93
C VAL A 145 -1.29 -0.40 -13.57
N THR A 146 -2.07 -1.38 -13.15
CA THR A 146 -1.96 -1.96 -11.82
C THR A 146 -1.28 -3.34 -11.84
N ARG A 147 -0.62 -3.67 -10.72
CA ARG A 147 -0.08 -5.00 -10.40
C ARG A 147 -0.32 -5.30 -8.93
N PHE A 148 -0.62 -6.56 -8.63
CA PHE A 148 -0.92 -7.04 -7.29
C PHE A 148 0.00 -8.21 -6.92
N PHE A 149 0.52 -8.20 -5.70
CA PHE A 149 1.34 -9.29 -5.18
C PHE A 149 1.00 -9.56 -3.71
N THR A 150 1.19 -10.81 -3.27
CA THR A 150 1.19 -11.17 -1.85
C THR A 150 2.56 -11.72 -1.50
N ILE A 151 3.13 -11.29 -0.37
CA ILE A 151 4.48 -11.62 0.05
C ILE A 151 4.43 -12.02 1.52
N ASP A 152 4.92 -13.22 1.86
CA ASP A 152 5.01 -13.69 3.22
C ASP A 152 6.24 -13.09 3.90
N THR A 153 6.17 -11.81 4.24
CA THR A 153 7.18 -11.08 5.03
C THR A 153 6.54 -9.94 5.83
N ALA A 154 7.27 -9.37 6.79
CA ALA A 154 6.88 -8.13 7.47
C ALA A 154 7.13 -6.92 6.58
N TRP A 155 6.30 -5.89 6.71
CA TRP A 155 6.43 -4.64 5.96
C TRP A 155 7.85 -4.08 5.94
N GLN A 156 8.49 -3.99 7.11
CA GLN A 156 9.80 -3.37 7.25
C GLN A 156 10.91 -4.11 6.50
N GLU A 157 10.80 -5.42 6.32
CA GLU A 157 11.78 -6.18 5.55
C GLU A 157 11.78 -5.79 4.08
N MET A 158 10.60 -5.53 3.50
CA MET A 158 10.49 -5.01 2.14
C MET A 158 10.93 -3.56 2.06
N ALA A 159 10.57 -2.75 3.06
CA ALA A 159 10.91 -1.35 3.08
C ALA A 159 12.42 -1.09 3.25
N GLU A 160 13.14 -1.98 3.93
CA GLU A 160 14.61 -1.92 4.06
C GLU A 160 15.35 -2.05 2.72
N ASN A 161 14.76 -2.68 1.68
CA ASN A 161 15.36 -2.71 0.34
C ASN A 161 15.57 -1.30 -0.26
N GLY A 162 14.81 -0.29 0.20
CA GLY A 162 15.00 1.08 -0.28
C GLY A 162 16.43 1.58 -0.07
N VAL A 163 17.05 1.21 1.06
CA VAL A 163 18.43 1.61 1.41
C VAL A 163 19.47 0.53 1.12
N ASP A 164 19.10 -0.56 0.44
CA ASP A 164 20.01 -1.62 0.03
C ASP A 164 20.39 -1.43 -1.45
N ALA A 165 21.54 -0.82 -1.73
CA ALA A 165 22.00 -0.70 -3.12
C ALA A 165 22.59 -2.02 -3.65
N ALA A 166 23.16 -2.86 -2.80
CA ALA A 166 23.93 -4.02 -3.21
C ALA A 166 23.05 -5.13 -3.81
N HIS A 167 21.81 -5.29 -3.32
CA HIS A 167 20.90 -6.33 -3.84
C HIS A 167 20.60 -6.17 -5.33
N PHE A 168 20.62 -4.95 -5.89
CA PHE A 168 20.44 -4.73 -7.33
C PHE A 168 21.41 -5.56 -8.18
N ARG A 169 22.67 -5.69 -7.72
CA ARG A 169 23.69 -6.47 -8.43
C ARG A 169 23.44 -7.97 -8.35
N TYR A 170 23.09 -8.47 -7.17
CA TYR A 170 23.07 -9.90 -6.88
C TYR A 170 21.69 -10.54 -7.08
N VAL A 171 20.62 -9.79 -6.88
CA VAL A 171 19.24 -10.24 -7.01
C VAL A 171 18.71 -9.93 -8.40
N HIS A 172 18.85 -8.67 -8.85
CA HIS A 172 18.32 -8.22 -10.15
C HIS A 172 19.33 -8.35 -11.30
N GLY A 173 20.57 -8.74 -11.00
CA GLY A 173 21.62 -8.93 -12.01
C GLY A 173 22.04 -7.65 -12.72
N THR A 174 21.77 -6.46 -12.16
CA THR A 174 22.14 -5.20 -12.80
C THR A 174 23.65 -5.09 -12.93
N ALA A 175 24.14 -4.46 -14.00
CA ALA A 175 25.58 -4.26 -14.18
C ALA A 175 26.15 -3.26 -13.16
N GLU A 176 25.37 -2.20 -12.88
CA GLU A 176 25.69 -1.13 -11.95
C GLU A 176 24.62 -1.09 -10.84
N VAL A 177 25.05 -0.76 -9.63
CA VAL A 177 24.15 -0.53 -8.48
C VAL A 177 23.78 0.95 -8.39
N PRO A 178 22.58 1.28 -7.87
CA PRO A 178 22.25 2.67 -7.61
C PRO A 178 23.23 3.27 -6.60
N ILE A 179 23.64 4.51 -6.83
CA ILE A 179 24.42 5.28 -5.86
C ILE A 179 23.44 6.16 -5.09
N LEU A 180 23.25 5.85 -3.80
CA LEU A 180 22.47 6.67 -2.89
C LEU A 180 23.18 8.01 -2.67
N GLU A 181 22.58 9.10 -3.14
CA GLU A 181 23.10 10.45 -2.93
C GLU A 181 22.61 11.05 -1.62
N ARG A 182 21.36 10.74 -1.24
CA ARG A 182 20.70 11.34 -0.07
C ARG A 182 19.57 10.45 0.44
N TYR A 183 19.49 10.31 1.76
CA TYR A 183 18.34 9.74 2.47
C TYR A 183 17.95 10.66 3.63
N GLU A 184 16.71 11.14 3.61
CA GLU A 184 16.23 12.17 4.54
C GLU A 184 14.86 11.85 5.12
N PRO A 185 14.83 11.36 6.36
CA PRO A 185 13.59 11.29 7.11
C PRO A 185 13.16 12.69 7.61
N ASP A 186 11.87 12.99 7.51
CA ASP A 186 11.23 14.20 8.03
C ASP A 186 9.84 13.86 8.60
N GLY A 187 9.79 13.61 9.92
CA GLY A 187 8.58 13.10 10.57
C GLY A 187 8.14 11.77 9.95
N HIS A 188 6.87 11.69 9.51
CA HIS A 188 6.31 10.51 8.84
C HIS A 188 6.85 10.32 7.41
N ARG A 189 7.58 11.29 6.85
CA ARG A 189 8.09 11.24 5.47
C ARG A 189 9.51 10.72 5.41
N SER A 190 9.87 10.09 4.30
CA SER A 190 11.27 9.94 3.93
C SER A 190 11.51 10.21 2.45
N HIS A 191 12.62 10.87 2.14
CA HIS A 191 13.04 11.23 0.80
C HIS A 191 14.36 10.56 0.47
N MET A 192 14.36 9.77 -0.59
CA MET A 192 15.53 9.06 -1.09
C MET A 192 15.85 9.53 -2.50
N ARG A 193 17.13 9.84 -2.73
CA ARG A 193 17.63 10.30 -4.02
C ARG A 193 18.81 9.44 -4.43
N SER A 194 18.67 8.72 -5.54
CA SER A 194 19.69 7.77 -6.01
C SER A 194 19.95 7.93 -7.50
N LYS A 195 21.23 7.95 -7.87
CA LYS A 195 21.68 7.86 -9.26
C LYS A 195 21.67 6.40 -9.72
N GLN A 196 21.21 6.16 -10.93
CA GLN A 196 21.23 4.85 -11.57
C GLN A 196 21.94 4.95 -12.91
N PHE A 197 22.65 3.89 -13.29
CA PHE A 197 23.26 3.77 -14.61
C PHE A 197 22.65 2.60 -15.36
N PHE A 198 22.20 2.86 -16.58
CA PHE A 198 21.67 1.83 -17.47
C PHE A 198 22.66 1.56 -18.59
N VAL A 199 23.16 0.33 -18.67
CA VAL A 199 24.01 -0.11 -19.77
C VAL A 199 23.11 -0.47 -20.94
N THR A 200 23.14 0.33 -22.01
CA THR A 200 22.34 0.08 -23.22
C THR A 200 23.24 -0.21 -24.42
N PRO A 201 22.73 -0.85 -25.50
CA PRO A 201 23.50 -1.02 -26.74
C PRO A 201 23.96 0.31 -27.37
N ARG A 202 23.36 1.44 -26.99
CA ARG A 202 23.70 2.79 -27.48
C ARG A 202 24.65 3.56 -26.54
N GLY A 203 25.15 2.92 -25.50
CA GLY A 203 25.99 3.51 -24.47
C GLY A 203 25.30 3.58 -23.10
N ASN A 204 26.04 4.07 -22.12
CA ASN A 204 25.54 4.21 -20.76
C ASN A 204 24.59 5.42 -20.67
N VAL A 205 23.41 5.21 -20.12
CA VAL A 205 22.44 6.25 -19.82
C VAL A 205 22.43 6.48 -18.31
N GLU A 206 22.72 7.70 -17.89
CA GLU A 206 22.50 8.13 -16.51
C GLU A 206 21.01 8.37 -16.28
N GLY A 207 20.50 7.85 -15.19
CA GLY A 207 19.12 7.99 -14.76
C GLY A 207 19.02 8.10 -13.24
N ARG A 208 17.80 8.03 -12.73
CA ARG A 208 17.53 8.17 -11.30
C ARG A 208 16.47 7.20 -10.82
N ILE A 209 16.56 6.86 -9.54
CA ILE A 209 15.51 6.18 -8.77
C ILE A 209 15.30 7.01 -7.51
N ASP A 210 14.29 7.87 -7.55
CA ASP A 210 13.95 8.75 -6.43
C ASP A 210 12.68 8.25 -5.77
N THR A 211 12.71 8.07 -4.44
CA THR A 211 11.55 7.59 -3.67
C THR A 211 11.13 8.62 -2.64
N ASP A 212 9.83 8.90 -2.58
CA ASP A 212 9.21 9.65 -1.49
C ASP A 212 8.19 8.74 -0.79
N ALA A 213 8.34 8.52 0.52
CA ALA A 213 7.43 7.71 1.31
C ALA A 213 6.62 8.57 2.29
N GLU A 214 5.36 8.19 2.50
CA GLU A 214 4.39 8.85 3.38
C GLU A 214 3.89 7.83 4.41
N GLY A 215 4.63 7.71 5.51
CA GLY A 215 4.45 6.64 6.48
C GLY A 215 4.83 5.26 5.92
N ALA A 216 4.21 4.22 6.47
CA ALA A 216 4.51 2.84 6.09
C ALA A 216 3.80 2.38 4.80
N GLY A 217 2.58 2.84 4.55
CA GLY A 217 1.73 2.20 3.54
C GLY A 217 1.73 2.81 2.14
N PHE A 218 2.46 3.91 1.90
CA PHE A 218 2.45 4.62 0.62
C PHE A 218 3.82 5.19 0.25
N SER A 219 4.26 4.94 -0.98
CA SER A 219 5.42 5.61 -1.58
C SER A 219 5.18 5.96 -3.05
N VAL A 220 5.88 7.00 -3.51
CA VAL A 220 6.00 7.37 -4.92
C VAL A 220 7.44 7.14 -5.34
N VAL A 221 7.67 6.22 -6.27
CA VAL A 221 8.97 5.96 -6.86
C VAL A 221 9.00 6.54 -8.27
N ARG A 222 10.02 7.33 -8.57
CA ARG A 222 10.23 7.98 -9.87
C ARG A 222 11.51 7.44 -10.49
N PHE A 223 11.34 6.80 -11.64
CA PHE A 223 12.43 6.31 -12.48
C PHE A 223 12.61 7.28 -13.63
N SER A 224 13.86 7.68 -13.91
CA SER A 224 14.22 8.47 -15.09
C SER A 224 15.46 7.89 -15.78
N GLY A 225 15.71 8.32 -17.01
CA GLY A 225 16.84 7.85 -17.84
C GLY A 225 16.35 7.31 -19.17
N ILE A 226 16.01 6.01 -19.23
CA ILE A 226 15.49 5.39 -20.46
C ILE A 226 14.06 5.85 -20.75
N ILE A 227 13.19 5.72 -19.76
CA ILE A 227 11.77 6.11 -19.82
C ILE A 227 11.37 6.61 -18.44
N ASP A 228 10.74 7.79 -18.41
CA ASP A 228 10.17 8.32 -17.19
C ASP A 228 8.98 7.45 -16.77
N THR A 229 9.14 6.76 -15.65
CA THR A 229 8.14 5.85 -15.08
C THR A 229 7.90 6.24 -13.63
N MET A 230 6.64 6.27 -13.23
CA MET A 230 6.24 6.46 -11.83
C MET A 230 5.54 5.22 -11.32
N LEU A 231 5.78 4.91 -10.05
CA LEU A 231 5.16 3.82 -9.32
C LEU A 231 4.62 4.34 -7.99
N LEU A 232 3.32 4.14 -7.73
CA LEU A 232 2.78 4.14 -6.37
C LEU A 232 3.02 2.74 -5.77
N GLY A 233 3.90 2.66 -4.78
CA GLY A 233 4.16 1.45 -4.02
C GLY A 233 3.33 1.44 -2.75
N CYS A 234 2.33 0.56 -2.65
CA CYS A 234 1.48 0.47 -1.47
C CYS A 234 1.60 -0.92 -0.82
N ALA A 235 2.26 -0.98 0.34
CA ALA A 235 2.47 -2.21 1.10
C ALA A 235 1.46 -2.27 2.27
N THR A 236 0.49 -3.16 2.20
CA THR A 236 -0.55 -3.32 3.23
C THR A 236 -0.35 -4.61 4.01
N PRO A 237 -0.13 -4.55 5.34
CA PRO A 237 -0.04 -5.75 6.17
C PRO A 237 -1.37 -6.51 6.23
N ILE A 238 -1.37 -7.78 5.79
CA ILE A 238 -2.48 -8.72 6.04
C ILE A 238 -2.37 -9.24 7.46
N GLU A 239 -1.18 -9.75 7.79
CA GLU A 239 -0.76 -10.23 9.10
C GLU A 239 0.58 -9.55 9.48
N ARG A 240 1.16 -9.93 10.63
CA ARG A 240 2.48 -9.42 11.04
C ARG A 240 3.62 -9.82 10.11
N ASP A 241 3.47 -10.94 9.42
CA ASP A 241 4.49 -11.57 8.58
C ASP A 241 3.98 -11.88 7.17
N ARG A 242 2.92 -11.18 6.74
CA ARG A 242 2.35 -11.28 5.40
C ARG A 242 1.79 -9.94 4.95
N CYS A 243 2.16 -9.49 3.76
CA CYS A 243 1.71 -8.24 3.17
C CYS A 243 1.15 -8.43 1.76
N GLU A 244 0.27 -7.51 1.36
CA GLU A 244 -0.07 -7.26 -0.04
C GLU A 244 0.72 -6.06 -0.55
N MET A 245 1.14 -6.15 -1.81
CA MET A 245 1.72 -5.03 -2.56
C MET A 245 0.76 -4.66 -3.68
N ARG A 246 0.21 -3.45 -3.60
CA ARG A 246 -0.51 -2.80 -4.70
C ARG A 246 0.44 -1.83 -5.40
N PHE A 247 0.76 -2.14 -6.64
CA PHE A 247 1.55 -1.28 -7.50
C PHE A 247 0.64 -0.62 -8.53
N THR A 248 0.70 0.71 -8.60
CA THR A 248 0.08 1.49 -9.67
C THR A 248 1.19 2.19 -10.44
N PHE A 249 1.30 1.91 -11.72
CA PHE A 249 2.32 2.48 -12.60
C PHE A 249 1.73 3.51 -13.55
N THR A 250 2.51 4.51 -13.91
CA THR A 250 2.28 5.32 -15.11
C THR A 250 3.61 5.63 -15.79
N VAL A 251 3.57 5.88 -17.09
CA VAL A 251 4.74 6.19 -17.91
C VAL A 251 4.51 7.48 -18.67
N ARG A 252 5.56 8.29 -18.84
CA ARG A 252 5.47 9.53 -19.62
C ARG A 252 5.18 9.16 -21.09
N ARG A 253 4.23 9.87 -21.70
CA ARG A 253 3.85 9.67 -23.09
C ARG A 253 4.99 10.07 -24.03
N PHE A 254 5.27 9.23 -25.00
CA PHE A 254 6.08 9.60 -26.17
C PHE A 254 5.18 10.25 -27.23
N ALA A 255 5.81 10.90 -28.22
CA ALA A 255 5.11 11.38 -29.41
C ALA A 255 4.45 10.24 -30.21
N ASP A 256 5.04 9.04 -30.15
CA ASP A 256 4.44 7.82 -30.71
C ASP A 256 3.70 7.04 -29.61
N GLU A 257 2.39 6.89 -29.78
CA GLU A 257 1.52 6.16 -28.86
C GLU A 257 1.91 4.67 -28.77
N ARG A 258 2.33 4.05 -29.88
CA ARG A 258 2.76 2.64 -29.88
C ARG A 258 4.05 2.45 -29.07
N ALA A 259 4.95 3.43 -29.12
CA ALA A 259 6.15 3.43 -28.29
C ALA A 259 5.79 3.57 -26.80
N THR A 260 4.80 4.41 -26.47
CA THR A 260 4.29 4.58 -25.10
C THR A 260 3.78 3.27 -24.53
N THR A 261 2.96 2.55 -25.28
CA THR A 261 2.43 1.25 -24.83
C THR A 261 3.55 0.21 -24.72
N SER A 262 4.35 0.01 -25.77
CA SER A 262 5.33 -1.09 -25.82
C SER A 262 6.50 -0.89 -24.85
N VAL A 263 7.14 0.27 -24.85
CA VAL A 263 8.28 0.56 -23.95
C VAL A 263 7.80 0.69 -22.51
N GLY A 264 6.63 1.29 -22.31
CA GLY A 264 6.02 1.41 -20.98
C GLY A 264 5.69 0.07 -20.37
N GLU A 265 5.06 -0.83 -21.12
CA GLU A 265 4.78 -2.19 -20.66
C GLU A 265 6.05 -2.98 -20.33
N ALA A 266 7.10 -2.84 -21.15
CA ALA A 266 8.39 -3.46 -20.87
C ALA A 266 9.01 -2.95 -19.54
N ALA A 267 8.98 -1.64 -19.28
CA ALA A 267 9.47 -1.06 -18.04
C ALA A 267 8.66 -1.55 -16.81
N ILE A 268 7.33 -1.56 -16.91
CA ILE A 268 6.44 -2.05 -15.86
C ILE A 268 6.70 -3.53 -15.56
N ASN A 269 6.83 -4.36 -16.61
CA ASN A 269 7.10 -5.78 -16.45
C ASN A 269 8.48 -6.04 -15.85
N GLU A 270 9.49 -5.23 -16.20
CA GLU A 270 10.82 -5.33 -15.59
C GLU A 270 10.80 -5.00 -14.09
N ILE A 271 10.17 -3.90 -13.68
CA ILE A 271 10.05 -3.55 -12.24
C ILE A 271 9.24 -4.62 -11.49
N SER A 272 8.18 -5.14 -12.11
CA SER A 272 7.36 -6.22 -11.53
C SER A 272 8.17 -7.53 -11.38
N ARG A 273 9.05 -7.82 -12.35
CA ARG A 273 9.94 -8.98 -12.32
C ARG A 273 10.94 -8.86 -11.17
N GLN A 274 11.53 -7.69 -10.96
CA GLN A 274 12.47 -7.43 -9.86
C GLN A 274 11.83 -7.69 -8.48
N LEU A 275 10.60 -7.22 -8.26
CA LEU A 275 9.86 -7.55 -7.02
C LEU A 275 9.71 -9.08 -6.82
N LEU A 276 9.45 -9.83 -7.89
CA LEU A 276 9.34 -11.29 -7.82
C LEU A 276 10.68 -11.99 -7.57
N GLU A 277 11.81 -11.35 -7.89
CA GLU A 277 13.15 -11.85 -7.54
C GLU A 277 13.48 -11.60 -6.07
N ASP A 278 12.99 -10.50 -5.49
CA ASP A 278 13.13 -10.21 -4.05
C ASP A 278 12.28 -11.13 -3.19
N LYS A 279 11.06 -11.46 -3.65
CA LYS A 279 10.09 -12.30 -2.93
C LYS A 279 10.69 -13.56 -2.29
N PRO A 280 11.42 -14.45 -2.98
CA PRO A 280 12.01 -15.62 -2.36
C PRO A 280 13.02 -15.29 -1.25
N ILE A 281 13.71 -14.15 -1.31
CA ILE A 281 14.64 -13.72 -0.26
C ILE A 281 13.85 -13.28 0.97
N TRP A 282 12.86 -12.40 0.79
CA TRP A 282 12.02 -11.92 1.88
C TRP A 282 11.28 -13.06 2.60
N GLU A 283 10.81 -14.06 1.85
CA GLU A 283 10.06 -15.19 2.42
C GLU A 283 10.93 -16.18 3.19
N HIS A 284 12.25 -16.16 3.01
CA HIS A 284 13.17 -17.12 3.62
C HIS A 284 14.27 -16.48 4.47
N LYS A 285 14.24 -15.17 4.69
CA LYS A 285 15.16 -14.47 5.61
C LYS A 285 14.58 -14.31 7.02
N VAL A 286 15.47 -13.99 7.96
CA VAL A 286 15.12 -13.59 9.32
C VAL A 286 15.50 -12.14 9.55
N PHE A 287 14.80 -11.45 10.44
CA PHE A 287 15.22 -10.12 10.86
C PHE A 287 16.44 -10.20 11.78
N ILE A 288 17.46 -9.41 11.45
CA ILE A 288 18.66 -9.23 12.28
C ILE A 288 18.61 -7.82 12.87
N GLU A 289 18.36 -7.71 14.17
CA GLU A 289 18.23 -6.43 14.88
C GLU A 289 19.50 -5.56 14.77
N ARG A 290 20.67 -6.19 14.86
CA ARG A 290 21.98 -5.55 14.75
C ARG A 290 22.77 -6.19 13.60
N PRO A 291 22.54 -5.75 12.35
CA PRO A 291 23.18 -6.34 11.19
C PRO A 291 24.68 -6.00 11.19
N ALA A 292 25.50 -6.93 10.73
CA ALA A 292 26.92 -6.70 10.49
C ALA A 292 27.05 -6.01 9.11
N LEU A 293 27.02 -4.68 9.13
CA LEU A 293 27.07 -3.85 7.91
C LEU A 293 28.52 -3.70 7.41
N ALA A 294 28.68 -3.72 6.09
CA ALA A 294 29.89 -3.27 5.41
C ALA A 294 29.98 -1.74 5.43
N ASP A 295 31.15 -1.20 5.11
CA ASP A 295 31.39 0.24 4.98
C ASP A 295 30.63 0.89 3.80
N THR A 296 30.21 0.08 2.82
CA THR A 296 29.44 0.51 1.64
C THR A 296 27.93 0.28 1.75
N ASP A 297 27.44 -0.32 2.84
CA ASP A 297 26.01 -0.51 3.02
C ASP A 297 25.29 0.83 3.20
N GLY A 298 24.04 0.90 2.74
CA GLY A 298 23.24 2.11 2.91
C GLY A 298 22.86 2.37 4.37
N PRO A 299 22.13 3.46 4.64
CA PRO A 299 21.86 3.95 5.99
C PRO A 299 20.75 3.15 6.70
N PHE A 300 20.88 1.82 6.79
CA PHE A 300 19.91 0.92 7.44
C PHE A 300 19.51 1.36 8.84
N LEU A 301 20.48 1.80 9.67
CA LEU A 301 20.17 2.25 11.04
C LEU A 301 19.33 3.53 11.05
N GLN A 302 19.57 4.46 10.13
CA GLN A 302 18.78 5.68 9.98
C GLN A 302 17.37 5.35 9.49
N PHE A 303 17.26 4.45 8.50
CA PHE A 303 15.97 3.95 8.03
C PHE A 303 15.17 3.29 9.15
N ARG A 304 15.80 2.40 9.94
CA ARG A 304 15.15 1.72 11.07
C ARG A 304 14.72 2.69 12.16
N GLN A 305 15.53 3.73 12.43
CA GLN A 305 15.13 4.79 13.36
C GLN A 305 13.86 5.49 12.87
N TRP A 306 13.79 5.85 11.58
CA TRP A 306 12.59 6.43 10.99
C TRP A 306 11.39 5.47 11.03
N ALA A 307 11.57 4.21 10.66
CA ALA A 307 10.51 3.20 10.64
C ALA A 307 9.96 2.89 12.05
N SER A 308 10.79 3.00 13.09
CA SER A 308 10.42 2.69 14.48
C SER A 308 9.22 3.51 14.98
N GLN A 309 9.00 4.71 14.43
CA GLN A 309 7.93 5.60 14.85
C GLN A 309 6.53 5.07 14.47
N PHE A 310 6.43 4.16 13.51
CA PHE A 310 5.16 3.60 13.04
C PHE A 310 4.70 2.39 13.85
N TYR A 311 5.44 1.99 14.88
CA TYR A 311 5.05 0.90 15.76
C TYR A 311 4.71 1.44 17.14
N VAL A 312 3.48 1.14 17.58
CA VAL A 312 3.13 1.30 18.98
C VAL A 312 3.69 0.08 19.71
N ASN A 313 4.67 0.30 20.57
CA ASN A 313 5.12 -0.76 21.47
C ASN A 313 3.93 -1.22 22.30
N ASP A 314 3.65 -2.52 22.31
CA ASP A 314 2.74 -3.10 23.29
C ASP A 314 3.29 -2.68 24.67
N ALA A 315 2.58 -1.77 25.34
CA ALA A 315 2.83 -1.51 26.75
C ALA A 315 2.69 -2.87 27.45
N ARG A 316 3.82 -3.38 27.95
CA ARG A 316 3.85 -4.60 28.77
C ARG A 316 2.93 -4.46 29.97
#